data_AF-A0A0A5I2S8-F1
#
_entry.id   AF-A0A0A5I2S8-F1
#
_cell.length_a   1.000
_cell.length_b   1.000
_cell.length_c   1.000
_cell.angle_alpha   90.00
_cell.angle_beta   90.00
_cell.angle_gamma   90.00
#
_symmetry.space_group_name_H-M   'P 1'
#
loop_
_entity.id
_entity.type
_entity.pdbx_description
1 polymer ?
#
loop_
_entity_poly.entity_id
_entity_poly.type
_entity_poly.pdbx_seq_one_letter_code
_entity_poly.pdbx_strand_id
1 'polypeptide(L)'
;MKKINLVAIALILGFLWWHQYKEDKAFMDSLLLHQPIERDQVQIARMWEANKSEEIIQNEELNEIISWFNDYPPNKIEEQSRVDRTSQNSNIKAEINIALKSGYKIKILFVSRDSIYVTRTDIKGGMQITYSFLDDAPKLERYFEEYLEQ
;
A
#
# COMPACT_ATOMS: atom_id res chain seq x y z
N MET A 1 18.99 50.47 -3.49
CA MET A 1 18.12 49.80 -2.51
C MET A 1 16.91 49.08 -3.14
N LYS A 2 16.18 49.65 -4.12
CA LYS A 2 14.99 48.99 -4.73
C LYS A 2 15.23 47.62 -5.41
N LYS A 3 16.40 47.39 -6.04
CA LYS A 3 16.72 46.13 -6.74
C LYS A 3 16.98 44.94 -5.80
N ILE A 4 17.53 45.20 -4.62
CA ILE A 4 17.85 44.14 -3.62
C ILE A 4 16.56 43.56 -3.02
N ASN A 5 15.56 44.42 -2.76
CA ASN A 5 14.24 43.97 -2.30
C ASN A 5 13.54 43.08 -3.32
N LEU A 6 13.71 43.33 -4.61
CA LEU A 6 13.06 42.57 -5.68
C LEU A 6 13.67 41.16 -5.83
N VAL A 7 15.00 41.04 -5.67
CA VAL A 7 15.70 39.75 -5.66
C VAL A 7 15.31 38.93 -4.42
N ALA A 8 15.21 39.56 -3.25
CA ALA A 8 14.77 38.89 -2.03
C ALA A 8 13.34 38.34 -2.13
N ILE A 9 12.42 39.14 -2.69
CA ILE A 9 11.02 38.70 -2.92
C ILE A 9 10.97 37.52 -3.90
N ALA A 10 11.73 37.56 -5.00
CA ALA A 10 11.79 36.46 -5.96
C ALA A 10 12.33 35.16 -5.34
N LEU A 11 13.34 35.25 -4.46
CA LEU A 11 13.87 34.09 -3.74
C LEU A 11 12.86 33.49 -2.76
N ILE A 12 12.12 34.33 -2.03
CA ILE A 12 11.07 33.88 -1.12
C ILE A 12 9.95 33.17 -1.90
N LEU A 13 9.50 33.76 -3.01
CA LEU A 13 8.46 33.16 -3.86
C LEU A 13 8.94 31.84 -4.47
N GLY A 14 10.18 31.77 -4.94
CA GLY A 14 10.77 30.52 -5.45
C GLY A 14 10.85 29.43 -4.39
N PHE A 15 11.21 29.79 -3.15
CA PHE A 15 11.23 28.84 -2.03
C PHE A 15 9.83 28.34 -1.66
N LEU A 16 8.84 29.24 -1.60
CA LEU A 16 7.44 28.89 -1.32
C LEU A 16 6.86 27.97 -2.40
N TRP A 17 7.09 28.27 -3.68
CA TRP A 17 6.70 27.40 -4.79
C TRP A 17 7.36 26.02 -4.75
N TRP A 18 8.65 25.97 -4.42
CA TRP A 18 9.35 24.70 -4.28
C TRP A 18 8.83 23.86 -3.11
N HIS A 19 8.50 24.50 -1.99
CA HIS A 19 7.90 23.83 -0.83
C HIS A 19 6.52 23.28 -1.18
N GLN A 20 5.66 24.11 -1.77
CA GLN A 20 4.31 23.72 -2.18
C GLN A 20 4.35 22.59 -3.22
N TYR A 21 5.25 22.66 -4.21
CA TYR A 21 5.44 21.58 -5.18
C TYR A 21 5.86 20.25 -4.52
N LYS A 22 6.73 20.31 -3.50
CA LYS A 22 7.12 19.10 -2.75
C LYS A 22 5.95 18.52 -1.97
N GLU A 23 5.17 19.36 -1.32
CA GLU A 23 3.98 18.94 -0.56
C GLU A 23 2.92 18.35 -1.49
N ASP A 24 2.60 19.03 -2.59
CA ASP A 24 1.63 18.56 -3.59
C ASP A 24 2.09 17.23 -4.20
N LYS A 25 3.38 17.09 -4.51
CA LYS A 25 3.92 15.84 -5.03
C LYS A 25 3.84 14.72 -4.00
N ALA A 26 4.24 14.95 -2.75
CA ALA A 26 4.14 13.95 -1.69
C ALA A 26 2.69 13.54 -1.42
N PHE A 27 1.77 14.51 -1.46
CA PHE A 27 0.34 14.27 -1.33
C PHE A 27 -0.19 13.43 -2.50
N MET A 28 0.11 13.80 -3.75
CA MET A 28 -0.31 13.05 -4.93
C MET A 28 0.31 11.65 -4.98
N ASP A 29 1.59 11.52 -4.63
CA ASP A 29 2.27 10.23 -4.53
C ASP A 29 1.56 9.36 -3.46
N SER A 30 1.22 9.92 -2.29
CA SER A 30 0.45 9.22 -1.24
C SER A 30 -0.97 8.83 -1.67
N LEU A 31 -1.66 9.69 -2.42
CA LEU A 31 -2.99 9.44 -2.95
C LEU A 31 -2.95 8.27 -3.95
N LEU A 32 -1.89 8.19 -4.75
CA LEU A 32 -1.69 7.10 -5.70
C LEU A 32 -1.41 5.76 -4.99
N LEU A 33 -0.77 5.75 -3.82
CA LEU A 33 -0.54 4.51 -3.04
C LEU A 33 -1.85 3.79 -2.68
N HIS A 34 -2.90 4.58 -2.38
CA HIS A 34 -4.20 4.09 -1.93
C HIS A 34 -5.27 4.07 -3.03
N GLN A 35 -4.88 3.79 -4.28
CA GLN A 35 -5.86 3.61 -5.34
C GLN A 35 -6.82 2.45 -4.99
N PRO A 36 -8.14 2.65 -4.93
CA PRO A 36 -9.06 1.59 -4.53
C PRO A 36 -9.01 0.41 -5.51
N ILE A 37 -9.28 -0.80 -5.00
CA ILE A 37 -9.45 -2.01 -5.80
C ILE A 37 -10.94 -2.16 -6.08
N GLU A 38 -11.31 -2.24 -7.35
CA GLU A 38 -12.69 -2.55 -7.74
C GLU A 38 -12.83 -4.07 -7.92
N ARG A 39 -13.94 -4.64 -7.46
CA ARG A 39 -14.14 -6.10 -7.50
C ARG A 39 -14.09 -6.66 -8.91
N ASP A 40 -14.63 -5.94 -9.89
CA ASP A 40 -14.66 -6.34 -11.29
C ASP A 40 -13.26 -6.35 -11.95
N GLN A 41 -12.28 -5.66 -11.37
CA GLN A 41 -10.87 -5.71 -11.78
C GLN A 41 -10.18 -6.99 -11.32
N VAL A 42 -10.68 -7.66 -10.27
CA VAL A 42 -10.05 -8.85 -9.69
C VAL A 42 -10.37 -10.10 -10.50
N GLN A 43 -9.32 -10.79 -10.94
CA GLN A 43 -9.41 -12.09 -11.60
C GLN A 43 -9.52 -13.22 -10.59
N ILE A 44 -8.62 -13.23 -9.60
CA ILE A 44 -8.56 -14.25 -8.54
C ILE A 44 -7.80 -13.71 -7.34
N ALA A 45 -8.21 -14.11 -6.15
CA ALA A 45 -7.48 -13.86 -4.92
C ALA A 45 -7.14 -15.20 -4.25
N ARG A 46 -5.95 -15.27 -3.67
CA ARG A 46 -5.47 -16.46 -2.96
C ARG A 46 -4.84 -16.08 -1.65
N MET A 47 -5.09 -16.87 -0.62
CA MET A 47 -4.43 -16.78 0.67
C MET A 47 -3.31 -17.80 0.74
N TRP A 48 -2.19 -17.41 1.31
CA TRP A 48 -1.10 -18.32 1.66
C TRP A 48 -0.65 -18.05 3.09
N GLU A 49 -0.42 -19.10 3.85
CA GLU A 49 0.20 -19.06 5.17
C GLU A 49 1.58 -19.73 5.11
N ALA A 50 2.51 -19.20 5.91
CA ALA A 50 3.81 -19.81 6.11
C ALA A 50 3.66 -21.28 6.54
N ASN A 51 4.12 -22.20 5.69
CA ASN A 51 4.07 -23.65 5.87
C ASN A 51 2.72 -24.34 5.55
N LYS A 52 1.73 -23.64 5.00
CA LYS A 52 0.50 -24.24 4.46
C LYS A 52 0.41 -24.11 2.94
N SER A 53 -0.54 -24.84 2.35
CA SER A 53 -0.89 -24.72 0.94
C SER A 53 -1.63 -23.41 0.65
N GLU A 54 -1.53 -22.93 -0.58
CA GLU A 54 -2.28 -21.77 -1.05
C GLU A 54 -3.75 -22.13 -1.25
N GLU A 55 -4.66 -21.29 -0.76
CA GLU A 55 -6.11 -21.46 -0.83
C GLU A 55 -6.76 -20.33 -1.64
N ILE A 56 -7.87 -20.65 -2.32
CA ILE A 56 -8.63 -19.67 -3.11
C ILE A 56 -9.64 -18.99 -2.19
N ILE A 57 -9.55 -17.67 -2.12
CA ILE A 57 -10.48 -16.82 -1.35
C ILE A 57 -11.81 -16.77 -2.10
N GLN A 58 -12.90 -17.04 -1.39
CA GLN A 58 -14.25 -17.07 -1.97
C GLN A 58 -14.77 -15.65 -2.26
N ASN A 59 -15.84 -15.54 -3.05
CA ASN A 59 -16.31 -14.23 -3.54
C ASN A 59 -16.78 -13.30 -2.42
N GLU A 60 -17.53 -13.82 -1.46
CA GLU A 60 -18.07 -13.06 -0.33
C GLU A 60 -16.93 -12.52 0.54
N GLU A 61 -16.01 -13.40 0.93
CA GLU A 61 -14.79 -13.09 1.69
C GLU A 61 -13.88 -12.09 0.97
N LEU A 62 -13.70 -12.25 -0.35
CA LEU A 62 -12.93 -11.32 -1.16
C LEU A 62 -13.54 -9.91 -1.17
N ASN A 63 -14.86 -9.80 -1.21
CA ASN A 63 -15.52 -8.49 -1.16
C ASN A 63 -15.27 -7.79 0.19
N GLU A 64 -15.25 -8.54 1.29
CA GLU A 64 -14.93 -8.01 2.61
C GLU A 64 -13.49 -7.53 2.68
N ILE A 65 -12.52 -8.34 2.22
CA ILE A 65 -11.10 -7.97 2.17
C ILE A 65 -10.88 -6.70 1.33
N ILE A 66 -11.52 -6.61 0.15
CA ILE A 66 -11.45 -5.41 -0.70
C ILE A 66 -12.06 -4.21 0.02
N SER A 67 -13.20 -4.38 0.69
CA SER A 67 -13.81 -3.30 1.48
C SER A 67 -12.87 -2.82 2.58
N TRP A 68 -12.29 -3.72 3.37
CA TRP A 68 -11.39 -3.36 4.45
C TRP A 68 -10.11 -2.68 3.95
N PHE A 69 -9.59 -3.15 2.82
CA PHE A 69 -8.47 -2.51 2.14
C PHE A 69 -8.84 -1.09 1.69
N ASN A 70 -9.95 -0.93 0.96
CA ASN A 70 -10.38 0.36 0.42
C ASN A 70 -10.73 1.38 1.53
N ASP A 71 -11.33 0.92 2.63
CA ASP A 71 -11.74 1.74 3.76
C ASP A 71 -10.55 2.25 4.60
N TYR A 72 -9.33 1.71 4.41
CA TYR A 72 -8.17 2.15 5.18
C TYR A 72 -7.80 3.60 4.85
N PRO A 73 -7.55 4.48 5.83
CA PRO A 73 -7.29 5.89 5.55
C PRO A 73 -5.97 6.13 4.79
N PRO A 74 -5.97 6.80 3.62
CA PRO A 74 -4.75 7.05 2.84
C PRO A 74 -3.67 7.81 3.60
N ASN A 75 -4.07 8.72 4.50
CA ASN A 75 -3.16 9.53 5.31
C ASN A 75 -2.46 8.72 6.43
N LYS A 76 -2.79 7.43 6.58
CA LYS A 76 -2.16 6.49 7.52
C LYS A 76 -1.29 5.46 6.81
N ILE A 77 -0.87 5.75 5.58
CA ILE A 77 -0.01 4.89 4.79
C ILE A 77 1.36 5.54 4.65
N GLU A 78 2.41 4.74 4.80
CA GLU A 78 3.79 5.18 4.60
C GLU A 78 4.47 4.32 3.54
N GLU A 79 5.06 4.96 2.53
CA GLU A 79 5.86 4.25 1.52
C GLU A 79 7.07 3.61 2.19
N GLN A 80 7.28 2.33 1.92
CA GLN A 80 8.37 1.55 2.49
C GLN A 80 9.38 1.21 1.41
N SER A 81 10.65 1.17 1.84
CA SER A 81 11.68 0.53 1.04
C SER A 81 11.28 -0.94 0.84
N ARG A 82 11.46 -1.45 -0.38
CA ARG A 82 11.02 -2.78 -0.82
C ARG A 82 11.16 -3.84 0.29
N VAL A 83 10.06 -4.52 0.61
CA VAL A 83 10.10 -5.70 1.47
C VAL A 83 10.72 -6.84 0.65
N ASP A 84 12.04 -6.99 0.75
CA ASP A 84 12.80 -8.00 0.00
C ASP A 84 12.44 -9.41 0.49
N ARG A 85 11.84 -10.19 -0.41
CA ARG A 85 11.50 -11.61 -0.17
C ARG A 85 12.71 -12.55 -0.16
N THR A 86 13.90 -12.05 -0.53
CA THR A 86 15.03 -12.90 -0.96
C THR A 86 16.17 -13.04 0.04
N SER A 87 16.14 -12.38 1.20
CA SER A 87 17.25 -12.53 2.16
C SER A 87 16.82 -12.16 3.59
N GLN A 88 16.70 -13.17 4.44
CA GLN A 88 16.83 -13.07 5.91
C GLN A 88 15.78 -12.25 6.70
N ASN A 89 14.62 -11.93 6.12
CA ASN A 89 13.47 -11.33 6.84
C ASN A 89 12.20 -12.17 6.70
N SER A 90 12.30 -13.46 7.03
CA SER A 90 11.22 -14.47 7.03
C SER A 90 10.18 -14.22 8.14
N ASN A 91 9.63 -13.01 8.19
CA ASN A 91 8.63 -12.57 9.16
C ASN A 91 7.21 -12.59 8.59
N ILE A 92 7.01 -12.93 7.31
CA ILE A 92 5.67 -13.05 6.73
C ILE A 92 5.00 -14.30 7.33
N LYS A 93 3.93 -14.08 8.07
CA LYS A 93 3.07 -15.14 8.62
C LYS A 93 2.06 -15.60 7.57
N ALA A 94 1.45 -14.66 6.85
CA ALA A 94 0.47 -14.92 5.80
C ALA A 94 0.49 -13.84 4.71
N GLU A 95 0.00 -14.18 3.52
CA GLU A 95 -0.19 -13.25 2.41
C GLU A 95 -1.49 -13.49 1.66
N ILE A 96 -2.15 -12.40 1.28
CA ILE A 96 -3.23 -12.38 0.30
C ILE A 96 -2.65 -11.90 -1.03
N ASN A 97 -2.70 -12.74 -2.06
CA ASN A 97 -2.32 -12.43 -3.43
C ASN A 97 -3.57 -12.15 -4.27
N ILE A 98 -3.78 -10.90 -4.65
CA ILE A 98 -4.88 -10.45 -5.54
C ILE A 98 -4.31 -10.25 -6.95
N ALA A 99 -4.72 -11.11 -7.89
CA ALA A 99 -4.39 -10.97 -9.30
C ALA A 99 -5.50 -10.20 -10.03
N LEU A 100 -5.12 -9.15 -10.76
CA LEU A 100 -6.04 -8.34 -11.54
C LEU A 100 -6.14 -8.85 -12.98
N LYS A 101 -7.29 -8.62 -13.63
CA LYS A 101 -7.53 -8.98 -15.04
C LYS A 101 -6.54 -8.32 -16.01
N SER A 102 -5.98 -7.18 -15.62
CA SER A 102 -4.93 -6.46 -16.35
C SER A 102 -3.56 -7.15 -16.35
N GLY A 103 -3.39 -8.22 -15.55
CA GLY A 103 -2.12 -8.91 -15.34
C GLY A 103 -1.26 -8.33 -14.20
N TYR A 104 -1.69 -7.21 -13.60
CA TYR A 104 -1.06 -6.66 -12.40
C TYR A 104 -1.44 -7.42 -11.13
N LYS A 105 -0.70 -7.18 -10.05
CA LYS A 105 -0.87 -7.88 -8.77
C LYS A 105 -0.82 -6.92 -7.61
N ILE A 106 -1.67 -7.21 -6.63
CA ILE A 106 -1.67 -6.57 -5.32
C ILE A 106 -1.43 -7.67 -4.30
N LYS A 107 -0.54 -7.42 -3.35
CA LYS A 107 -0.21 -8.36 -2.28
C LYS A 107 -0.37 -7.67 -0.95
N ILE A 108 -1.12 -8.28 -0.04
CA ILE A 108 -1.29 -7.83 1.34
C ILE A 108 -0.57 -8.84 2.21
N LEU A 109 0.43 -8.39 2.97
CA LEU A 109 1.34 -9.22 3.75
C LEU A 109 1.11 -8.96 5.24
N PHE A 110 0.91 -10.02 6.00
CA PHE A 110 0.87 -9.98 7.46
C PHE A 110 2.22 -10.44 8.00
N VAL A 111 2.93 -9.56 8.70
CA VAL A 111 4.29 -9.84 9.19
C VAL A 111 4.39 -9.84 10.72
N SER A 112 5.48 -10.39 11.26
CA SER A 112 5.80 -10.37 12.69
C SER A 112 5.61 -8.98 13.32
N ARG A 113 5.01 -8.95 14.53
CA ARG A 113 4.46 -7.75 15.20
C ARG A 113 3.18 -7.20 14.57
N ASP A 114 2.47 -8.07 13.87
CA ASP A 114 1.10 -7.91 13.40
C ASP A 114 0.90 -6.68 12.52
N SER A 115 1.96 -6.33 11.78
CA SER A 115 1.96 -5.20 10.85
C SER A 115 1.53 -5.65 9.45
N ILE A 116 0.79 -4.78 8.75
CA ILE A 116 0.36 -5.01 7.37
C ILE A 116 1.21 -4.21 6.39
N TYR A 117 1.75 -4.92 5.40
CA TYR A 117 2.46 -4.33 4.26
C TYR A 117 1.70 -4.65 2.98
N VAL A 118 1.65 -3.70 2.06
CA VAL A 118 1.02 -3.88 0.76
C VAL A 118 2.05 -3.64 -0.33
N THR A 119 2.06 -4.54 -1.31
CA THR A 119 2.85 -4.41 -2.53
C THR A 119 1.92 -4.29 -3.73
N ARG A 120 2.15 -3.30 -4.59
CA ARG A 120 1.31 -3.02 -5.76
C ARG A 120 2.14 -2.85 -7.01
N THR A 121 1.71 -3.47 -8.11
CA THR A 121 2.33 -3.29 -9.44
C THR A 121 1.44 -2.56 -10.43
N ASP A 122 0.22 -2.20 -10.02
CA ASP A 122 -0.81 -1.60 -10.85
C ASP A 122 -0.76 -0.06 -10.90
N ILE A 123 -0.14 0.61 -9.91
CA ILE A 123 -0.19 2.08 -9.78
C ILE A 123 0.88 2.80 -10.63
N LYS A 124 2.10 2.25 -10.75
CA LYS A 124 3.26 2.98 -11.29
C LYS A 124 3.74 2.44 -12.63
N GLY A 125 2.81 2.25 -13.58
CA GLY A 125 3.12 1.80 -14.94
C GLY A 125 3.81 0.43 -14.99
N GLY A 126 3.49 -0.48 -14.06
CA GLY A 126 4.12 -1.79 -13.93
C GLY A 126 5.32 -1.84 -12.96
N MET A 127 5.78 -0.70 -12.42
CA MET A 127 6.74 -0.69 -11.34
C MET A 127 6.08 -1.11 -10.01
N GLN A 128 6.84 -1.85 -9.20
CA GLN A 128 6.43 -2.24 -7.86
C GLN A 128 6.55 -1.06 -6.90
N ILE A 129 5.47 -0.76 -6.18
CA ILE A 129 5.47 0.09 -4.98
C ILE A 129 5.19 -0.78 -3.75
N THR A 130 5.76 -0.42 -2.61
CA THR A 130 5.51 -1.09 -1.33
C THR A 130 5.25 -0.04 -0.26
N TYR A 131 4.27 -0.30 0.61
CA TYR A 131 3.94 0.59 1.72
C TYR A 131 3.44 -0.22 2.93
N SER A 132 3.37 0.42 4.09
CA SER A 132 2.82 -0.13 5.32
C SER A 132 1.60 0.65 5.79
N PHE A 133 0.71 -0.04 6.49
CA PHE A 133 -0.32 0.57 7.32
C PHE A 133 0.32 1.01 8.64
N LEU A 134 0.22 2.30 8.97
CA LEU A 134 0.90 2.91 10.13
C LEU A 134 0.17 2.63 11.46
N ASP A 135 -1.15 2.56 11.39
CA ASP A 135 -2.02 2.23 12.52
C ASP A 135 -2.67 0.86 12.31
N ASP A 136 -3.18 0.28 13.40
CA ASP A 136 -3.97 -0.95 13.41
C ASP A 136 -4.99 -0.97 12.25
N ALA A 137 -4.95 -2.06 11.49
CA ALA A 137 -5.93 -2.39 10.47
C ALA A 137 -6.79 -3.57 10.98
N PRO A 138 -7.61 -3.34 12.03
CA PRO A 138 -8.08 -4.39 12.93
C PRO A 138 -8.91 -5.47 12.25
N LYS A 139 -9.60 -5.14 11.15
CA LYS A 139 -10.39 -6.12 10.39
C LYS A 139 -9.50 -7.06 9.58
N LEU A 140 -8.47 -6.53 8.92
CA LEU A 140 -7.53 -7.33 8.15
C LEU A 140 -6.61 -8.14 9.09
N GLU A 141 -6.13 -7.52 10.17
CA GLU A 141 -5.33 -8.20 11.19
C GLU A 141 -6.08 -9.37 11.80
N ARG A 142 -7.32 -9.14 12.26
CA ARG A 142 -8.17 -10.22 12.80
C ARG A 142 -8.41 -11.33 11.78
N TYR A 143 -8.67 -10.97 10.52
CA TYR A 143 -8.84 -11.96 9.47
C TYR A 143 -7.60 -12.85 9.28
N PHE A 144 -6.40 -12.26 9.32
CA PHE A 144 -5.17 -13.04 9.30
C PHE A 144 -5.01 -13.90 10.55
N GLU A 145 -5.27 -13.37 11.74
CA GLU A 145 -5.20 -14.12 13.00
C GLU A 145 -6.14 -15.34 13.01
N GLU A 146 -7.41 -15.14 12.66
CA GLU A 146 -8.42 -16.20 12.57
C GLU A 146 -8.06 -17.26 11.51
N TYR A 147 -7.39 -16.87 10.42
CA TYR A 147 -6.90 -17.82 9.42
C TYR A 147 -5.71 -18.65 9.91
N LEU A 148 -4.79 -18.03 10.67
CA LEU A 148 -3.61 -18.70 11.24
C LEU A 148 -3.96 -19.67 12.38
N GLU A 149 -5.10 -19.47 13.06
CA GLU A 149 -5.56 -20.34 14.15
C GLU A 149 -6.28 -21.61 13.69
N GLN A 150 -6.61 -21.73 12.40
CA GLN A 150 -7.27 -22.90 11.79
C GLN A 150 -6.30 -24.05 11.50
#